data_AF-A0A815IN51-F1
#
_entry.id   AF-A0A815IN51-F1
#
_cell.length_a   1.000
_cell.length_b   1.000
_cell.length_c   1.000
_cell.angle_alpha   90.00
_cell.angle_beta   90.00
_cell.angle_gamma   90.00
#
_symmetry.space_group_name_H-M   'P 1'
#
loop_
_entity.id
_entity.type
_entity.pdbx_description
1 polymer ?
#
loop_
_entity_poly.entity_id
_entity_poly.type
_entity_poly.pdbx_seq_one_letter_code
_entity_poly.pdbx_strand_id
1 'polypeptide(L)'
;MLETSISDQTAAPVVSELATVVERWECDFSQTKTDGILYDYIIVGSGSAGAVLANRLSEQKDKRILLIEAGGADTHEEIHMPGASIKCQGGEIDWQYKTTPQRHSHFGCVNQQSNWPRGKVLGGCSSINYMQYVRGDALDYDNWELPQWSFTEMLPYFKKLERADLNTIPKNEKFRNHDQDSGIIDVIMVQKDNPIDSMFIEVCEKNGYREMEDYNAGKSLNGCVSMSQMSIKNGKRWSTASGYLLTAVKRENLDILIQALTCRVVFDAHKQATGQYN
;
A
#
# COMPACT_ATOMS: atom_id res chain seq x y z
N MET A 1 -8.10 -55.46 29.31
CA MET A 1 -9.57 -55.44 29.17
C MET A 1 -10.11 -54.19 29.79
N LEU A 2 -10.40 -53.20 28.95
CA LEU A 2 -11.53 -52.26 29.04
C LEU A 2 -11.40 -51.40 27.78
N GLU A 3 -12.03 -51.90 26.72
CA GLU A 3 -12.28 -51.19 25.48
C GLU A 3 -13.31 -50.09 25.78
N THR A 4 -13.03 -48.87 25.34
CA THR A 4 -14.04 -47.83 25.17
C THR A 4 -14.05 -47.43 23.71
N SER A 5 -15.18 -47.75 23.09
CA SER A 5 -15.53 -47.58 21.68
C SER A 5 -15.35 -46.15 21.19
N ILE A 6 -14.59 -45.98 20.12
CA ILE A 6 -14.63 -44.78 19.28
C ILE A 6 -15.82 -44.96 18.33
N SER A 7 -16.88 -44.17 18.53
CA SER A 7 -17.98 -44.10 17.57
C SER A 7 -17.56 -43.25 16.38
N ASP A 8 -17.53 -43.90 15.23
CA ASP A 8 -17.38 -43.32 13.90
C ASP A 8 -18.60 -42.43 13.59
N GLN A 9 -18.39 -41.12 13.53
CA GLN A 9 -19.33 -40.19 12.89
C GLN A 9 -18.59 -39.46 11.78
N THR A 10 -18.75 -40.02 10.59
CA THR A 10 -18.39 -39.46 9.30
C THR A 10 -18.98 -38.07 9.10
N ALA A 11 -18.15 -37.19 8.54
CA ALA A 11 -18.38 -35.78 8.30
C ALA A 11 -19.65 -35.44 7.50
N ALA A 12 -20.30 -34.35 7.90
CA ALA A 12 -20.86 -33.40 6.96
C ALA A 12 -19.94 -32.17 6.95
N PRO A 13 -19.42 -31.73 5.80
CA PRO A 13 -18.51 -30.61 5.76
C PRO A 13 -19.35 -29.33 5.97
N VAL A 14 -19.03 -28.55 7.01
CA VAL A 14 -19.54 -27.19 7.17
C VAL A 14 -18.83 -26.34 6.10
N VAL A 15 -19.35 -26.40 4.88
CA VAL A 15 -19.01 -25.50 3.77
C VAL A 15 -20.15 -24.49 3.67
N SER A 16 -20.15 -23.52 4.57
CA SER A 16 -20.93 -22.28 4.53
C SER A 16 -20.32 -21.40 5.62
N GLU A 17 -19.43 -20.45 5.38
CA GLU A 17 -19.60 -19.21 4.63
C GLU A 17 -18.21 -18.61 4.31
N LEU A 18 -17.37 -19.30 3.54
CA LEU A 18 -16.10 -18.75 3.05
C LEU A 18 -16.21 -18.15 1.64
N ALA A 19 -17.44 -17.92 1.16
CA ALA A 19 -17.74 -17.56 -0.22
C ALA A 19 -17.74 -16.05 -0.53
N THR A 20 -17.03 -15.21 0.23
CA THR A 20 -16.95 -13.75 -0.03
C THR A 20 -15.55 -13.16 -0.06
N VAL A 21 -14.49 -13.97 -0.22
CA VAL A 21 -13.11 -13.47 -0.40
C VAL A 21 -12.44 -14.11 -1.63
N VAL A 22 -13.18 -14.23 -2.73
CA VAL A 22 -12.64 -14.63 -4.06
C VAL A 22 -12.35 -13.42 -4.96
N GLU A 23 -12.65 -12.18 -4.52
CA GLU A 23 -12.61 -10.99 -5.41
C GLU A 23 -11.24 -10.54 -5.95
N ARG A 24 -10.11 -11.15 -5.58
CA ARG A 24 -8.76 -10.67 -6.01
C ARG A 24 -8.20 -11.37 -7.25
N TRP A 25 -8.59 -12.62 -7.54
CA TRP A 25 -7.89 -13.48 -8.51
C TRP A 25 -8.57 -13.57 -9.89
N GLU A 26 -9.80 -13.06 -10.03
CA GLU A 26 -10.57 -13.12 -11.28
C GLU A 26 -10.64 -11.78 -12.02
N CYS A 27 -10.01 -10.73 -11.49
CA CYS A 27 -10.03 -9.44 -12.16
C CYS A 27 -9.04 -9.44 -13.33
N ASP A 28 -9.59 -9.57 -14.52
CA ASP A 28 -8.84 -9.57 -15.76
C ASP A 28 -8.37 -8.15 -16.10
N PHE A 29 -7.16 -7.82 -15.68
CA PHE A 29 -6.47 -6.57 -16.08
C PHE A 29 -5.93 -6.62 -17.53
N SER A 30 -6.13 -7.71 -18.28
CA SER A 30 -5.61 -7.88 -19.64
C SER A 30 -6.55 -7.36 -20.74
N GLN A 31 -7.81 -7.05 -20.42
CA GLN A 31 -8.77 -6.52 -21.38
C GLN A 31 -8.73 -4.99 -21.43
N THR A 32 -7.66 -4.44 -22.00
CA THR A 32 -7.64 -3.01 -22.38
C THR A 32 -7.86 -2.87 -23.87
N LYS A 33 -8.89 -2.13 -24.27
CA LYS A 33 -9.05 -1.70 -25.67
C LYS A 33 -8.56 -0.27 -25.73
N THR A 34 -7.41 -0.02 -26.35
CA THR A 34 -6.81 1.33 -26.45
C THR A 34 -6.85 1.90 -27.86
N ASP A 35 -7.03 1.06 -28.89
CA ASP A 35 -6.96 1.48 -30.29
C ASP A 35 -8.07 2.48 -30.66
N GLY A 36 -7.66 3.65 -31.15
CA GLY A 36 -8.58 4.72 -31.59
C GLY A 36 -9.36 5.38 -30.44
N ILE A 37 -9.00 5.11 -29.18
CA ILE A 37 -9.67 5.67 -28.01
C ILE A 37 -8.91 6.90 -27.50
N LEU A 38 -9.67 7.98 -27.30
CA LEU A 38 -9.19 9.18 -26.61
C LEU A 38 -9.46 9.07 -25.11
N TYR A 39 -8.46 9.48 -24.34
CA TYR A 39 -8.51 9.52 -22.88
C TYR A 39 -8.42 10.97 -22.40
N ASP A 40 -9.20 11.32 -21.38
CA ASP A 40 -9.08 12.62 -20.70
C ASP A 40 -7.80 12.66 -19.85
N TYR A 41 -7.44 11.53 -19.23
CA TYR A 41 -6.27 11.41 -18.37
C TYR A 41 -5.50 10.14 -18.68
N ILE A 42 -4.18 10.27 -18.78
CA ILE A 42 -3.23 9.15 -18.83
C ILE A 42 -2.35 9.23 -17.58
N ILE A 43 -2.40 8.19 -16.77
CA ILE A 43 -1.62 8.05 -15.54
C ILE A 43 -0.47 7.10 -15.81
N VAL A 44 0.76 7.60 -15.69
CA VAL A 44 1.97 6.81 -15.90
C VAL A 44 2.46 6.25 -14.56
N GLY A 45 2.34 4.94 -14.41
CA GLY A 45 2.70 4.18 -13.21
C GLY A 45 1.51 3.96 -12.28
N SER A 46 1.27 2.70 -11.93
CA SER A 46 0.20 2.26 -11.00
C SER A 46 0.66 2.10 -9.55
N GLY A 47 1.79 2.74 -9.20
CA GLY A 47 2.31 2.78 -7.84
C GLY A 47 1.35 3.44 -6.84
N SER A 48 1.81 3.67 -5.61
CA SER A 48 0.97 4.15 -4.51
C SER A 48 0.09 5.35 -4.88
N ALA A 49 0.65 6.38 -5.52
CA ALA A 49 -0.10 7.57 -5.92
C ALA A 49 -0.95 7.35 -7.19
N GLY A 50 -0.41 6.64 -8.19
CA GLY A 50 -1.10 6.39 -9.46
C GLY A 50 -2.39 5.59 -9.27
N ALA A 51 -2.38 4.60 -8.38
CA ALA A 51 -3.56 3.84 -8.01
C ALA A 51 -4.65 4.74 -7.37
N VAL A 52 -4.26 5.69 -6.53
CA VAL A 52 -5.19 6.67 -5.93
C VAL A 52 -5.80 7.55 -7.02
N LEU A 53 -4.97 8.10 -7.91
CA LEU A 53 -5.45 8.95 -9.01
C LEU A 53 -6.41 8.21 -9.94
N ALA A 54 -6.07 6.98 -10.34
CA ALA A 54 -6.91 6.18 -11.23
C ALA A 54 -8.28 5.90 -10.60
N ASN A 55 -8.31 5.58 -9.30
CA ASN A 55 -9.55 5.38 -8.58
C ASN A 55 -10.35 6.68 -8.43
N ARG A 56 -9.73 7.81 -8.06
CA ARG A 56 -10.47 9.07 -7.84
C ARG A 56 -10.95 9.72 -9.13
N LEU A 57 -10.14 9.72 -10.19
CA LEU A 57 -10.53 10.31 -11.47
C LEU A 57 -11.64 9.49 -12.15
N SER A 58 -11.61 8.16 -12.06
CA SER A 58 -12.65 7.32 -12.66
C SER A 58 -14.00 7.35 -11.92
N GLU A 59 -14.10 7.99 -10.75
CA GLU A 59 -15.41 8.32 -10.14
C GLU A 59 -16.24 9.27 -11.04
N GLN A 60 -15.58 10.07 -11.88
CA GLN A 60 -16.22 10.94 -12.87
C GLN A 60 -16.58 10.14 -14.13
N LYS A 61 -17.85 9.74 -14.26
CA LYS A 61 -18.33 8.86 -15.36
C LYS A 61 -18.20 9.48 -16.76
N ASP A 62 -18.08 10.80 -16.85
CA ASP A 62 -17.87 11.55 -18.10
C ASP A 62 -16.39 11.62 -18.52
N LYS A 63 -15.47 11.12 -17.68
CA LYS A 63 -14.03 11.09 -17.95
C LYS A 63 -13.55 9.69 -18.24
N ARG A 64 -12.70 9.55 -19.26
CA ARG A 64 -12.04 8.28 -19.60
C ARG A 64 -10.58 8.30 -19.16
N ILE A 65 -10.19 7.31 -18.38
CA ILE A 65 -8.89 7.25 -17.71
C ILE A 65 -8.12 6.05 -18.24
N LEU A 66 -6.86 6.27 -18.63
CA LEU A 66 -5.89 5.20 -18.91
C LEU A 66 -4.84 5.18 -17.80
N LEU A 67 -4.67 4.04 -17.15
CA LEU A 67 -3.57 3.76 -16.23
C LEU A 67 -2.56 2.83 -16.89
N ILE A 68 -1.29 3.23 -16.95
CA ILE A 68 -0.22 2.45 -17.59
C ILE A 68 0.76 1.97 -16.51
N GLU A 69 1.06 0.68 -16.48
CA GLU A 69 2.03 0.05 -15.56
C GLU A 69 3.05 -0.80 -16.32
N ALA A 70 4.33 -0.65 -15.97
CA ALA A 70 5.40 -1.42 -16.58
C ALA A 70 5.46 -2.87 -16.07
N GLY A 71 5.04 -3.10 -14.83
CA GLY A 71 4.89 -4.42 -14.22
C GLY A 71 3.62 -5.17 -14.61
N GLY A 72 3.52 -6.41 -14.13
CA GLY A 72 2.32 -7.23 -14.25
C GLY A 72 1.29 -6.98 -13.14
N ALA A 73 0.28 -7.86 -13.10
CA ALA A 73 -0.68 -7.92 -12.01
C ALA A 73 -0.03 -8.40 -10.69
N ASP A 74 -0.66 -8.11 -9.56
CA ASP A 74 -0.17 -8.45 -8.22
C ASP A 74 -0.47 -9.92 -7.83
N THR A 75 -0.15 -10.88 -8.70
CA THR A 75 -0.51 -12.30 -8.55
C THR A 75 0.46 -13.13 -7.72
N HIS A 76 1.68 -12.63 -7.50
CA HIS A 76 2.71 -13.29 -6.70
C HIS A 76 2.27 -13.46 -5.24
N GLU A 77 2.39 -14.67 -4.67
CA GLU A 77 1.91 -14.96 -3.31
C GLU A 77 2.65 -14.15 -2.23
N GLU A 78 3.96 -13.92 -2.41
CA GLU A 78 4.81 -13.17 -1.49
C GLU A 78 4.37 -11.71 -1.33
N ILE A 79 3.68 -11.14 -2.34
CA ILE A 79 3.08 -9.81 -2.24
C ILE A 79 2.04 -9.81 -1.11
N HIS A 80 1.27 -10.88 -0.96
CA HIS A 80 0.13 -10.90 -0.04
C HIS A 80 0.52 -11.30 1.37
N MET A 81 1.68 -11.94 1.55
CA MET A 81 2.17 -12.45 2.84
C MET A 81 3.12 -11.44 3.51
N PRO A 82 2.72 -10.75 4.60
CA PRO A 82 3.58 -9.79 5.29
C PRO A 82 4.98 -10.33 5.65
N GLY A 83 5.05 -11.56 6.17
CA GLY A 83 6.31 -12.22 6.54
C GLY A 83 7.22 -12.56 5.35
N ALA A 84 6.73 -12.50 4.11
CA ALA A 84 7.51 -12.76 2.90
C ALA A 84 8.01 -11.48 2.20
N SER A 85 7.82 -10.29 2.79
CA SER A 85 8.17 -9.00 2.17
C SER A 85 9.58 -8.93 1.58
N ILE A 86 10.56 -9.54 2.25
CA ILE A 86 11.95 -9.56 1.76
C ILE A 86 12.12 -10.36 0.46
N LYS A 87 11.27 -11.37 0.22
CA LYS A 87 11.28 -12.18 -1.01
C LYS A 87 10.76 -11.42 -2.22
N CYS A 88 10.08 -10.28 -2.02
CA CYS A 88 9.61 -9.44 -3.12
C CYS A 88 10.73 -8.63 -3.80
N GLN A 89 11.97 -8.67 -3.27
CA GLN A 89 13.10 -7.89 -3.76
C GLN A 89 14.01 -8.73 -4.65
N GLY A 90 14.61 -8.12 -5.67
CA GLY A 90 15.55 -8.79 -6.56
C GLY A 90 14.93 -9.78 -7.55
N GLY A 91 13.59 -9.82 -7.64
CA GLY A 91 12.82 -10.67 -8.56
C GLY A 91 12.12 -9.87 -9.66
N GLU A 92 11.18 -10.50 -10.37
CA GLU A 92 10.49 -9.92 -11.54
C GLU A 92 9.58 -8.74 -11.19
N ILE A 93 9.01 -8.73 -9.98
CA ILE A 93 8.15 -7.67 -9.43
C ILE A 93 8.95 -6.48 -8.84
N ASP A 94 10.26 -6.49 -8.97
CA ASP A 94 11.18 -5.42 -8.56
C ASP A 94 11.86 -4.82 -9.80
N TRP A 95 12.10 -3.52 -9.79
CA TRP A 95 12.97 -2.83 -10.74
C TRP A 95 14.44 -3.16 -10.54
N GLN A 96 14.82 -3.63 -9.35
CA GLN A 96 16.17 -4.07 -9.01
C GLN A 96 17.24 -2.98 -9.18
N TYR A 97 16.87 -1.72 -8.92
CA TYR A 97 17.82 -0.62 -9.04
C TYR A 97 18.99 -0.81 -8.08
N LYS A 98 20.16 -0.37 -8.53
CA LYS A 98 21.36 -0.27 -7.71
C LYS A 98 21.93 1.12 -7.83
N THR A 99 22.50 1.62 -6.75
CA THR A 99 23.29 2.85 -6.81
C THR A 99 24.54 2.62 -7.68
N THR A 100 25.15 3.70 -8.15
CA THR A 100 26.57 3.65 -8.53
C THR A 100 27.42 3.29 -7.29
N PRO A 101 28.67 2.84 -7.46
CA PRO A 101 29.58 2.62 -6.33
C PRO A 101 29.70 3.87 -5.46
N GLN A 102 29.56 3.71 -4.13
CA GLN A 102 29.54 4.82 -3.19
C GLN A 102 30.91 5.07 -2.57
N ARG A 103 31.47 6.27 -2.74
CA ARG A 103 32.82 6.63 -2.25
C ARG A 103 32.94 6.63 -0.72
N HIS A 104 31.84 6.90 -0.02
CA HIS A 104 31.84 7.20 1.43
C HIS A 104 30.91 6.29 2.24
N SER A 105 30.30 5.27 1.63
CA SER A 105 29.35 4.37 2.29
C SER A 105 29.33 3.00 1.59
N HIS A 106 28.56 2.05 2.11
CA HIS A 106 28.35 0.74 1.49
C HIS A 106 29.62 -0.09 1.26
N PHE A 107 30.69 0.13 2.05
CA PHE A 107 31.94 -0.65 1.96
C PHE A 107 31.76 -2.16 2.18
N GLY A 108 30.70 -2.57 2.88
CA GLY A 108 30.32 -3.97 3.07
C GLY A 108 29.43 -4.55 1.97
N CYS A 109 29.03 -3.77 0.97
CA CYS A 109 28.20 -4.22 -0.14
C CYS A 109 29.06 -4.68 -1.32
N VAL A 110 28.55 -5.62 -2.10
CA VAL A 110 29.19 -6.05 -3.35
C VAL A 110 29.37 -4.84 -4.27
N ASN A 111 30.60 -4.61 -4.73
CA ASN A 111 30.99 -3.46 -5.56
C ASN A 111 30.69 -2.07 -4.95
N GLN A 112 30.50 -1.98 -3.63
CA GLN A 112 30.12 -0.74 -2.94
C GLN A 112 28.80 -0.14 -3.44
N GLN A 113 27.88 -0.98 -3.93
CA GLN A 113 26.58 -0.56 -4.46
C GLN A 113 25.45 -0.97 -3.51
N SER A 114 24.52 -0.06 -3.26
CA SER A 114 23.30 -0.34 -2.50
C SER A 114 22.21 -0.87 -3.43
N ASN A 115 21.47 -1.88 -2.98
CA ASN A 115 20.23 -2.30 -3.62
C ASN A 115 19.08 -1.35 -3.24
N TRP A 116 18.35 -0.84 -4.23
CA TRP A 116 17.24 0.10 -4.09
C TRP A 116 15.97 -0.53 -4.70
N PRO A 117 15.32 -1.47 -4.00
CA PRO A 117 14.15 -2.15 -4.51
C PRO A 117 13.01 -1.16 -4.77
N ARG A 118 12.36 -1.28 -5.92
CA ARG A 118 11.17 -0.50 -6.31
C ARG A 118 10.18 -1.44 -6.98
N GLY A 119 8.93 -1.43 -6.52
CA GLY A 119 7.92 -2.32 -7.08
C GLY A 119 7.65 -2.02 -8.55
N LYS A 120 7.69 -3.07 -9.37
CA LYS A 120 7.36 -3.12 -10.79
C LYS A 120 6.22 -4.12 -10.98
N VAL A 121 5.05 -3.73 -10.48
CA VAL A 121 3.82 -4.53 -10.38
C VAL A 121 2.67 -3.56 -10.07
N LEU A 122 1.41 -3.95 -10.34
CA LEU A 122 0.26 -3.16 -9.88
C LEU A 122 0.36 -2.82 -8.38
N GLY A 123 0.15 -1.55 -8.03
CA GLY A 123 0.35 -1.00 -6.68
C GLY A 123 1.79 -0.58 -6.38
N GLY A 124 2.74 -0.94 -7.23
CA GLY A 124 4.16 -0.56 -7.19
C GLY A 124 4.80 -0.88 -5.84
N CYS A 125 5.48 0.12 -5.25
CA CYS A 125 6.16 -0.07 -3.97
C CYS A 125 5.23 -0.46 -2.82
N SER A 126 3.93 -0.11 -2.88
CA SER A 126 2.99 -0.54 -1.84
C SER A 126 2.78 -2.05 -1.81
N SER A 127 3.02 -2.74 -2.93
CA SER A 127 2.90 -4.20 -3.08
C SER A 127 4.15 -4.95 -2.59
N ILE A 128 5.28 -4.27 -2.39
CA ILE A 128 6.56 -4.91 -1.99
C ILE A 128 7.18 -4.32 -0.70
N ASN A 129 6.54 -3.33 -0.06
CA ASN A 129 7.08 -2.64 1.11
C ASN A 129 7.04 -3.50 2.39
N TYR A 130 7.27 -2.89 3.55
CA TYR A 130 7.15 -3.55 4.86
C TYR A 130 5.86 -3.18 5.61
N MET A 131 4.83 -2.72 4.89
CA MET A 131 3.48 -2.34 5.38
C MET A 131 3.42 -1.29 6.49
N GLN A 132 4.55 -0.77 6.96
CA GLN A 132 4.59 0.26 7.99
C GLN A 132 3.70 1.44 7.59
N TYR A 133 2.70 1.71 8.42
CA TYR A 133 1.76 2.80 8.25
C TYR A 133 2.17 3.93 9.19
N VAL A 134 2.93 4.89 8.64
CA VAL A 134 3.51 6.00 9.38
C VAL A 134 3.23 7.29 8.64
N ARG A 135 2.65 8.26 9.33
CA ARG A 135 2.51 9.65 8.89
C ARG A 135 3.76 10.42 9.30
N GLY A 136 4.18 11.38 8.47
CA GLY A 136 5.19 12.36 8.88
C GLY A 136 4.75 13.17 10.11
N ASP A 137 5.73 13.78 10.79
CA ASP A 137 5.49 14.76 11.85
C ASP A 137 4.81 15.99 11.26
N ALA A 138 4.05 16.74 12.05
CA ALA A 138 3.39 17.96 11.56
C ALA A 138 4.39 18.96 10.97
N LEU A 139 5.57 19.07 11.58
CA LEU A 139 6.65 19.92 11.11
C LEU A 139 7.17 19.53 9.73
N ASP A 140 7.07 18.26 9.32
CA ASP A 140 7.51 17.84 7.99
C ASP A 140 6.72 18.53 6.88
N TYR A 141 5.41 18.74 7.11
CA TYR A 141 4.50 19.38 6.17
C TYR A 141 4.50 20.90 6.31
N ASP A 142 4.50 21.40 7.54
CA ASP A 142 4.48 22.85 7.81
C ASP A 142 5.76 23.53 7.30
N ASN A 143 6.90 22.82 7.30
CA ASN A 143 8.18 23.30 6.77
C ASN A 143 8.26 23.29 5.23
N TRP A 144 7.26 22.80 4.50
CA TRP A 144 7.25 22.94 3.03
C TRP A 144 7.02 24.38 2.57
N GLU A 145 6.62 25.29 3.47
CA GLU A 145 6.28 26.68 3.15
C GLU A 145 5.19 26.80 2.06
N LEU A 146 4.35 25.77 1.96
CA LEU A 146 3.19 25.70 1.09
C LEU A 146 1.94 25.61 1.99
N PRO A 147 1.26 26.72 2.30
CA PRO A 147 0.17 26.74 3.28
C PRO A 147 -0.94 25.72 3.01
N GLN A 148 -1.25 25.49 1.73
CA GLN A 148 -2.23 24.52 1.25
C GLN A 148 -1.81 23.05 1.41
N TRP A 149 -0.57 22.82 1.85
CA TRP A 149 0.00 21.51 2.18
C TRP A 149 0.48 21.43 3.63
N SER A 150 0.09 22.37 4.50
CA SER A 150 0.36 22.29 5.94
C SER A 150 -0.26 21.01 6.54
N PHE A 151 0.22 20.58 7.71
CA PHE A 151 -0.29 19.37 8.35
C PHE A 151 -1.81 19.46 8.58
N THR A 152 -2.30 20.64 8.95
CA THR A 152 -3.73 20.91 9.13
C THR A 152 -4.52 20.64 7.85
N GLU A 153 -4.03 21.11 6.70
CA GLU A 153 -4.67 20.91 5.39
C GLU A 153 -4.57 19.45 4.91
N MET A 154 -3.50 18.74 5.28
CA MET A 154 -3.29 17.34 4.93
C MET A 154 -4.06 16.36 5.81
N LEU A 155 -4.40 16.74 7.05
CA LEU A 155 -5.07 15.86 8.02
C LEU A 155 -6.40 15.27 7.50
N PRO A 156 -7.30 16.04 6.85
CA PRO A 156 -8.49 15.48 6.21
C PRO A 156 -8.17 14.37 5.18
N TYR A 157 -7.07 14.50 4.43
CA TYR A 157 -6.65 13.49 3.45
C TYR A 157 -6.05 12.24 4.11
N PHE A 158 -5.30 12.38 5.21
CA PHE A 158 -4.85 11.24 6.00
C PHE A 158 -6.03 10.45 6.59
N LYS A 159 -7.05 11.16 7.08
CA LYS A 159 -8.29 10.55 7.56
C LYS A 159 -9.05 9.88 6.41
N LYS A 160 -9.17 10.53 5.24
CA LYS A 160 -9.85 9.97 4.06
C LYS A 160 -9.16 8.72 3.49
N LEU A 161 -7.85 8.60 3.66
CA LEU A 161 -7.05 7.46 3.20
C LEU A 161 -7.32 6.20 4.05
N GLU A 162 -7.37 6.35 5.37
CA GLU A 162 -7.32 5.23 6.30
C GLU A 162 -8.70 4.69 6.70
N ARG A 163 -8.77 3.38 6.85
CA ARG A 163 -9.77 2.68 7.66
C ARG A 163 -9.00 2.02 8.81
N ALA A 164 -8.84 2.76 9.91
CA ALA A 164 -8.12 2.29 11.08
C ALA A 164 -9.01 1.36 11.91
N ASP A 165 -8.50 0.17 12.24
CA ASP A 165 -9.16 -0.79 13.12
C ASP A 165 -9.13 -0.29 14.57
N LEU A 166 -10.28 0.20 15.05
CA LEU A 166 -10.41 0.77 16.39
C LEU A 166 -10.40 -0.29 17.51
N ASN A 167 -10.31 -1.58 17.18
CA ASN A 167 -10.06 -2.64 18.17
C ASN A 167 -8.58 -2.76 18.53
N THR A 168 -7.69 -2.36 17.61
CA THR A 168 -6.24 -2.46 17.80
C THR A 168 -5.58 -1.09 17.94
N ILE A 169 -6.12 -0.05 17.30
CA ILE A 169 -5.61 1.32 17.35
C ILE A 169 -6.43 2.15 18.35
N PRO A 170 -5.78 2.89 19.28
CA PRO A 170 -6.47 3.78 20.19
C PRO A 170 -7.33 4.83 19.46
N LYS A 171 -8.51 5.09 20.00
CA LYS A 171 -9.40 6.14 19.46
C LYS A 171 -8.78 7.52 19.66
N ASN A 172 -8.74 8.32 18.59
CA ASN A 172 -8.36 9.72 18.66
C ASN A 172 -9.23 10.60 17.76
N GLU A 173 -10.21 11.31 18.34
CA GLU A 173 -11.21 12.13 17.63
C GLU A 173 -10.60 13.12 16.65
N LYS A 174 -9.49 13.75 17.06
CA LYS A 174 -8.84 14.80 16.29
C LYS A 174 -8.13 14.24 15.06
N PHE A 175 -7.33 13.19 15.23
CA PHE A 175 -6.36 12.78 14.20
C PHE A 175 -6.75 11.54 13.41
N ARG A 176 -7.75 10.77 13.86
CA ARG A 176 -8.16 9.52 13.20
C ARG A 176 -9.45 9.65 12.45
N ASN A 177 -9.59 8.76 11.47
CA ASN A 177 -10.88 8.46 10.87
C ASN A 177 -11.71 7.57 11.83
N HIS A 178 -12.95 7.96 12.09
CA HIS A 178 -13.86 7.25 13.00
C HIS A 178 -14.99 6.55 12.27
N ASP A 179 -15.18 6.87 11.00
CA ASP A 179 -16.16 6.21 10.14
C ASP A 179 -15.53 4.94 9.56
N GLN A 180 -15.90 3.80 10.12
CA GLN A 180 -15.41 2.47 9.74
C GLN A 180 -15.91 2.02 8.35
N ASP A 181 -16.94 2.67 7.81
CA ASP A 181 -17.43 2.44 6.45
C ASP A 181 -16.70 3.33 5.42
N SER A 182 -15.86 4.25 5.90
CA SER A 182 -15.02 5.11 5.08
C SER A 182 -13.54 4.72 5.14
N GLY A 183 -12.73 5.36 4.30
CA GLY A 183 -11.32 4.99 4.13
C GLY A 183 -11.13 3.79 3.20
N ILE A 184 -9.94 3.69 2.62
CA ILE A 184 -9.65 2.68 1.59
C ILE A 184 -8.57 1.71 2.06
N ILE A 185 -7.57 2.23 2.78
CA ILE A 185 -6.47 1.41 3.29
C ILE A 185 -6.79 0.97 4.71
N ASP A 186 -7.01 -0.35 4.89
CA ASP A 186 -7.12 -0.96 6.21
C ASP A 186 -5.81 -0.85 6.96
N VAL A 187 -5.88 -0.40 8.22
CA VAL A 187 -4.71 -0.23 9.10
C VAL A 187 -5.00 -0.88 10.43
N ILE A 188 -4.08 -1.71 10.90
CA ILE A 188 -4.11 -2.33 12.24
C ILE A 188 -2.90 -1.90 13.05
N MET A 189 -2.97 -1.98 14.38
CA MET A 189 -1.79 -1.98 15.24
C MET A 189 -1.40 -3.41 15.61
N VAL A 190 -0.12 -3.74 15.46
CA VAL A 190 0.42 -5.03 15.90
C VAL A 190 0.29 -5.14 17.42
N GLN A 191 -0.26 -6.26 17.89
CA GLN A 191 -0.44 -6.52 19.31
C GLN A 191 0.88 -6.98 19.95
N LYS A 192 1.08 -6.65 21.23
CA LYS A 192 2.27 -7.02 22.02
C LYS A 192 2.19 -8.48 22.50
N ASP A 193 2.02 -9.40 21.56
CA ASP A 193 1.83 -10.82 21.89
C ASP A 193 3.16 -11.53 22.16
N ASN A 194 4.28 -10.98 21.67
CA ASN A 194 5.61 -11.53 21.93
C ASN A 194 6.23 -10.87 23.17
N PRO A 195 6.77 -11.64 24.14
CA PRO A 195 7.48 -11.08 25.29
C PRO A 195 8.61 -10.09 24.94
N ILE A 196 9.21 -10.23 23.75
CA ILE A 196 10.24 -9.31 23.24
C ILE A 196 9.68 -7.91 23.00
N ASP A 197 8.41 -7.78 22.60
CA ASP A 197 7.79 -6.49 22.29
C ASP A 197 7.69 -5.62 23.55
N SER A 198 7.15 -6.19 24.64
CA SER A 198 7.06 -5.53 25.94
C SER A 198 8.45 -5.22 26.50
N MET A 199 9.38 -6.16 26.43
CA MET A 199 10.75 -5.96 26.88
C MET A 199 11.44 -4.81 26.13
N PHE A 200 11.26 -4.71 24.81
CA PHE A 200 11.85 -3.63 24.02
C PHE A 200 11.33 -2.26 24.45
N ILE A 201 10.01 -2.13 24.62
CA ILE A 201 9.37 -0.89 25.08
C ILE A 201 9.85 -0.50 26.48
N GLU A 202 9.87 -1.45 27.43
CA GLU A 202 10.35 -1.19 28.80
C GLU A 202 11.80 -0.71 28.85
N VAL A 203 12.67 -1.28 28.00
CA VAL A 203 14.07 -0.85 27.89
C VAL A 203 14.15 0.55 27.29
N CYS A 204 13.37 0.87 26.27
CA CYS A 204 13.27 2.22 25.72
C CYS A 204 12.83 3.23 26.79
N GLU A 205 11.82 2.92 27.59
CA GLU A 205 11.34 3.80 28.66
C GLU A 205 12.41 4.07 29.71
N LYS A 206 13.15 3.05 30.15
CA LYS A 206 14.29 3.20 31.07
C LYS A 206 15.40 4.09 30.52
N ASN A 207 15.49 4.25 29.20
CA ASN A 207 16.45 5.10 28.51
C ASN A 207 15.88 6.47 28.10
N GLY A 208 14.73 6.87 28.66
CA GLY A 208 14.17 8.20 28.47
C GLY A 208 13.28 8.37 27.24
N TYR A 209 12.94 7.28 26.55
CA TYR A 209 11.88 7.30 25.54
C TYR A 209 10.51 7.21 26.23
N ARG A 210 9.49 7.73 25.58
CA ARG A 210 8.10 7.64 26.07
C ARG A 210 7.32 6.67 25.21
N GLU A 211 6.61 5.74 25.83
CA GLU A 211 5.65 4.94 25.10
C GLU A 211 4.51 5.83 24.55
N MET A 212 4.24 5.70 23.25
CA MET A 212 3.15 6.39 22.57
C MET A 212 2.15 5.37 22.03
N GLU A 213 0.93 5.44 22.53
CA GLU A 213 -0.13 4.51 22.10
C GLU A 213 -0.56 4.74 20.64
N ASP A 214 -0.47 5.98 20.15
CA ASP A 214 -0.72 6.31 18.75
C ASP A 214 0.24 7.36 18.22
N TYR A 215 1.23 6.92 17.44
CA TYR A 215 2.21 7.80 16.82
C TYR A 215 1.70 8.57 15.60
N ASN A 216 0.55 8.19 15.03
CA ASN A 216 -0.06 8.93 13.93
C ASN A 216 -1.01 10.05 14.41
N ALA A 217 -1.07 10.28 15.72
CA ALA A 217 -1.98 11.23 16.38
C ALA A 217 -1.41 12.65 16.61
N GLY A 218 -0.64 13.18 15.65
CA GLY A 218 -0.26 14.61 15.57
C GLY A 218 0.50 15.17 16.77
N LYS A 219 1.08 14.31 17.61
CA LYS A 219 2.09 14.68 18.61
C LYS A 219 3.46 14.60 17.95
N SER A 220 4.41 15.38 18.46
CA SER A 220 5.81 15.21 18.04
C SER A 220 6.26 13.76 18.27
N LEU A 221 6.89 13.18 17.26
CA LEU A 221 7.42 11.81 17.29
C LEU A 221 8.74 11.71 18.08
N ASN A 222 9.33 12.83 18.47
CA ASN A 222 10.63 12.88 19.12
C ASN A 222 10.63 12.11 20.45
N GLY A 223 11.63 11.23 20.61
CA GLY A 223 11.86 10.47 21.84
C GLY A 223 10.72 9.50 22.19
N CYS A 224 10.04 8.94 21.19
CA CYS A 224 8.91 8.04 21.41
C CYS A 224 9.20 6.61 20.96
N VAL A 225 8.53 5.65 21.58
CA VAL A 225 8.50 4.23 21.19
C VAL A 225 7.06 3.78 21.10
N SER A 226 6.73 2.89 20.16
CA SER A 226 5.37 2.39 19.97
C SER A 226 5.37 1.07 19.21
N MET A 227 4.30 0.31 19.35
CA MET A 227 4.02 -0.82 18.46
C MET A 227 3.68 -0.32 17.05
N SER A 228 4.16 -1.03 16.04
CA SER A 228 3.93 -0.65 14.65
C SER A 228 2.45 -0.73 14.27
N GLN A 229 2.00 0.26 13.51
CA GLN A 229 0.77 0.18 12.73
C GLN A 229 1.09 -0.24 11.32
N MET A 230 0.26 -1.11 10.74
CA MET A 230 0.54 -1.75 9.46
C MET A 230 -0.68 -1.70 8.54
N SER A 231 -0.45 -1.47 7.25
CA SER A 231 -1.47 -1.58 6.21
C SER A 231 -1.73 -3.06 5.90
N ILE A 232 -2.55 -3.71 6.74
CA ILE A 232 -2.89 -5.13 6.69
C ILE A 232 -4.40 -5.30 6.84
N LYS A 233 -4.98 -6.23 6.06
CA LYS A 233 -6.37 -6.65 6.17
C LYS A 233 -6.45 -8.17 6.21
N ASN A 234 -7.11 -8.73 7.21
CA ASN A 234 -7.31 -10.18 7.35
C ASN A 234 -5.99 -10.98 7.18
N GLY A 235 -4.91 -10.50 7.82
CA GLY A 235 -3.58 -11.12 7.76
C GLY A 235 -2.81 -10.94 6.44
N LYS A 236 -3.38 -10.24 5.45
CA LYS A 236 -2.74 -9.99 4.15
C LYS A 236 -2.27 -8.54 4.03
N ARG A 237 -1.17 -8.32 3.30
CA ARG A 237 -0.76 -6.96 2.89
C ARG A 237 -1.93 -6.25 2.21
N TRP A 238 -2.19 -5.01 2.64
CA TRP A 238 -3.19 -4.15 2.04
C TRP A 238 -2.54 -3.03 1.22
N SER A 239 -2.18 -3.36 -0.02
CA SER A 239 -1.52 -2.44 -0.96
C SER A 239 -2.50 -1.43 -1.58
N THR A 240 -2.00 -0.44 -2.31
CA THR A 240 -2.88 0.45 -3.09
C THR A 240 -3.54 -0.25 -4.27
N ALA A 241 -2.96 -1.33 -4.80
CA ALA A 241 -3.67 -2.18 -5.76
C ALA A 241 -4.92 -2.81 -5.12
N SER A 242 -4.76 -3.36 -3.91
CA SER A 242 -5.86 -3.98 -3.15
C SER A 242 -6.95 -2.98 -2.76
N GLY A 243 -6.55 -1.82 -2.22
CA GLY A 243 -7.51 -0.82 -1.75
C GLY A 243 -8.18 -0.04 -2.87
N TYR A 244 -7.38 0.49 -3.82
CA TYR A 244 -7.86 1.43 -4.82
C TYR A 244 -8.20 0.78 -6.16
N LEU A 245 -7.35 -0.12 -6.68
CA LEU A 245 -7.54 -0.63 -8.04
C LEU A 245 -8.60 -1.72 -8.14
N LEU A 246 -8.68 -2.64 -7.17
CA LEU A 246 -9.69 -3.72 -7.19
C LEU A 246 -11.14 -3.21 -7.28
N THR A 247 -11.41 -2.04 -6.70
CA THR A 247 -12.74 -1.42 -6.79
C THR A 247 -12.91 -0.58 -8.05
N ALA A 248 -11.85 0.09 -8.50
CA ALA A 248 -11.91 0.98 -9.66
C ALA A 248 -11.98 0.25 -11.00
N VAL A 249 -11.32 -0.91 -11.12
CA VAL A 249 -11.25 -1.69 -12.36
C VAL A 249 -12.62 -2.19 -12.85
N LYS A 250 -13.62 -2.27 -11.95
CA LYS A 250 -15.01 -2.61 -12.30
C LYS A 250 -15.73 -1.49 -13.08
N ARG A 251 -15.11 -0.31 -13.24
CA ARG A 251 -15.72 0.86 -13.89
C ARG A 251 -15.37 0.88 -15.37
N GLU A 252 -16.39 1.04 -16.22
CA GLU A 252 -16.24 1.01 -17.69
C GLU A 252 -15.37 2.14 -18.27
N ASN A 253 -15.12 3.20 -17.49
CA ASN A 253 -14.34 4.37 -17.90
C ASN A 253 -12.88 4.36 -17.42
N LEU A 254 -12.42 3.25 -16.81
CA LEU A 254 -11.02 3.06 -16.43
C LEU A 254 -10.43 1.88 -17.21
N ASP A 255 -9.45 2.18 -18.05
CA ASP A 255 -8.64 1.23 -18.77
C ASP A 255 -7.29 1.08 -18.04
N ILE A 256 -6.84 -0.15 -17.77
CA ILE A 256 -5.56 -0.43 -17.09
C ILE A 256 -4.67 -1.27 -18.00
N LEU A 257 -3.62 -0.66 -18.55
CA LEU A 257 -2.64 -1.32 -19.38
C LEU A 257 -1.42 -1.73 -18.55
N ILE A 258 -1.20 -3.03 -18.41
CA ILE A 258 -0.05 -3.61 -17.68
C ILE A 258 1.04 -4.09 -18.64
N GLN A 259 2.23 -4.38 -18.10
CA GLN A 259 3.42 -4.80 -18.85
C GLN A 259 3.82 -3.79 -19.96
N ALA A 260 3.48 -2.52 -19.75
CA ALA A 260 3.68 -1.44 -20.70
C ALA A 260 4.62 -0.38 -20.10
N LEU A 261 5.88 -0.40 -20.55
CA LEU A 261 6.86 0.59 -20.13
C LEU A 261 6.64 1.91 -20.88
N THR A 262 6.27 2.96 -20.16
CA THR A 262 6.21 4.31 -20.73
C THR A 262 7.63 4.85 -20.91
N CYS A 263 8.01 5.16 -22.16
CA CYS A 263 9.35 5.65 -22.48
C CYS A 263 9.47 7.19 -22.45
N ARG A 264 8.41 7.91 -22.83
CA ARG A 264 8.41 9.37 -22.92
C ARG A 264 7.00 9.96 -22.94
N VAL A 265 6.89 11.24 -22.59
CA VAL A 265 5.68 12.05 -22.83
C VAL A 265 5.82 12.74 -24.19
N VAL A 266 4.75 12.74 -24.97
CA VAL A 266 4.69 13.42 -26.28
C VAL A 266 4.09 14.81 -26.10
N PHE A 267 4.73 15.80 -26.74
CA PHE A 267 4.30 17.19 -26.70
C PHE A 267 4.08 17.71 -28.12
N ASP A 268 3.13 18.63 -28.28
CA ASP A 268 2.93 19.39 -29.51
C ASP A 268 3.90 20.56 -29.66
N ALA A 269 3.72 21.36 -30.72
CA ALA A 269 4.52 22.55 -30.98
C ALA A 269 4.40 23.65 -29.91
N HIS A 270 3.34 23.63 -29.10
CA HIS A 270 3.08 24.57 -28.01
C HIS A 270 3.52 24.05 -26.64
N LYS A 271 4.20 22.89 -26.60
CA LYS A 271 4.59 22.17 -25.38
C LYS A 271 3.40 21.70 -24.54
N GLN A 272 2.25 21.49 -25.16
CA GLN A 272 1.13 20.81 -24.52
C GLN A 272 1.34 19.30 -24.65
N ALA A 273 1.20 18.58 -23.53
CA ALA A 273 1.26 17.12 -23.54
C ALA A 273 0.03 16.57 -24.28
N THR A 274 0.25 15.77 -25.31
CA THR A 274 -0.82 15.21 -26.16
C THR A 274 -1.02 13.71 -25.95
N GLY A 275 0.03 13.01 -25.51
CA GLY A 275 0.00 11.56 -25.29
C GLY A 275 -0.09 10.77 -26.61
N GLN A 276 0.63 9.65 -26.69
CA GLN A 276 0.47 8.69 -27.77
C GLN A 276 0.91 7.31 -27.27
N TYR A 277 0.06 6.32 -27.48
CA TYR A 277 0.36 4.90 -27.30
C TYR A 277 0.49 4.29 -28.71
N ASN A 278 1.60 3.59 -28.97
CA ASN A 278 1.88 2.90 -30.23
C ASN A 278 2.05 1.40 -29.97
#